data_AF-A0A538P3W6-F1
#
_entry.id   AF-A0A538P3W6-F1
#
_cell.length_a   1.000
_cell.length_b   1.000
_cell.length_c   1.000
_cell.angle_alpha   90.00
_cell.angle_beta   90.00
_cell.angle_gamma   90.00
#
_symmetry.space_group_name_H-M   'P 1'
#
loop_
_entity.id
_entity.type
_entity.pdbx_description
1 polymer ?
#
loop_
_entity_poly.entity_id
_entity_poly.type
_entity_poly.pdbx_seq_one_letter_code
_entity_poly.pdbx_strand_id
1 'polypeptide(L)'
;MKVGKIARPTEAAVFADAAQVNTFQAPASPDHPMLEEFYFVSTNEATAHFRHSQRASVAFCDGHVAPERPVEGSLDGRLSRQFVGRLRPEILAVP
;
A
#
# COMPACT_ATOMS: atom_id res chain seq x y z
N MET A 1 3.39 -19.89 -4.41
CA MET A 1 2.43 -20.43 -3.43
C MET A 1 1.10 -20.74 -4.13
N LYS A 2 0.36 -21.79 -3.78
CA LYS A 2 -0.99 -22.01 -4.32
C LYS A 2 -2.00 -21.29 -3.42
N VAL A 3 -2.94 -20.53 -3.99
CA VAL A 3 -3.98 -19.80 -3.21
C VAL A 3 -4.71 -20.74 -2.24
N GLY A 4 -5.05 -21.96 -2.68
CA GLY A 4 -5.68 -22.99 -1.82
C GLY A 4 -4.80 -23.55 -0.69
N LYS A 5 -3.57 -23.05 -0.50
CA LYS A 5 -2.68 -23.39 0.62
C LYS A 5 -2.52 -22.23 1.62
N ILE A 6 -3.21 -21.11 1.45
CA ILE A 6 -3.21 -20.02 2.43
C ILE A 6 -3.94 -20.51 3.69
N ALA A 7 -3.22 -20.59 4.80
CA ALA A 7 -3.78 -21.08 6.07
C ALA A 7 -4.84 -20.13 6.66
N ARG A 8 -4.68 -18.81 6.42
CA ARG A 8 -5.54 -17.76 6.98
C ARG A 8 -5.94 -16.76 5.89
N PRO A 9 -6.89 -17.11 4.99
CA PRO A 9 -7.24 -16.26 3.85
C PRO A 9 -7.84 -14.91 4.25
N THR A 10 -8.53 -14.84 5.39
CA THR A 10 -9.04 -13.59 5.99
C THR A 10 -7.94 -12.65 6.49
N GLU A 11 -6.71 -13.13 6.69
CA GLU A 11 -5.59 -12.32 7.19
C GLU A 11 -4.60 -11.95 6.07
N ALA A 12 -4.74 -12.51 4.87
CA ALA A 12 -3.81 -12.31 3.75
C ALA A 12 -4.39 -11.38 2.67
N ALA A 13 -3.76 -10.23 2.47
CA ALA A 13 -4.13 -9.29 1.42
C ALA A 13 -3.80 -9.82 0.02
N VAL A 14 -4.66 -9.51 -0.95
CA VAL A 14 -4.44 -9.80 -2.38
C VAL A 14 -4.33 -8.52 -3.22
N PHE A 15 -5.14 -7.50 -2.90
CA PHE A 15 -5.08 -6.18 -3.53
C PHE A 15 -5.18 -5.10 -2.47
N ALA A 16 -4.62 -3.94 -2.75
CA ALA A 16 -4.79 -2.74 -1.93
C ALA A 16 -4.70 -1.50 -2.82
N ASP A 17 -5.26 -0.39 -2.35
CA ASP A 17 -4.98 0.91 -2.93
C ASP A 17 -3.46 1.15 -2.89
N ALA A 18 -2.84 1.31 -4.07
CA ALA A 18 -1.39 1.43 -4.21
C ALA A 18 -1.01 2.70 -4.96
N ALA A 19 0.04 3.36 -4.48
CA ALA A 19 0.64 4.53 -5.11
C ALA A 19 2.08 4.68 -4.66
N GLN A 20 2.88 5.44 -5.40
CA GLN A 20 4.19 5.88 -4.95
C GLN A 20 4.32 7.40 -5.05
N VAL A 21 5.26 7.97 -4.29
CA VAL A 21 5.76 9.32 -4.57
C VAL A 21 6.92 9.19 -5.55
N ASN A 22 6.64 9.45 -6.82
CA ASN A 22 7.61 9.39 -7.90
C ASN A 22 8.42 10.68 -7.95
N THR A 23 9.74 10.53 -8.08
CA THR A 23 10.71 11.62 -8.17
C THR A 23 11.71 11.44 -9.31
N PHE A 24 11.48 10.51 -10.24
CA PHE A 24 12.50 10.11 -11.21
C PHE A 24 11.99 9.96 -12.64
N GLN A 25 10.70 9.68 -12.85
CA GLN A 25 10.14 9.52 -14.19
C GLN A 25 9.31 10.75 -14.56
N ALA A 26 9.73 11.43 -15.63
CA ALA A 26 9.04 12.60 -16.15
C ALA A 26 7.54 12.33 -16.35
N PRO A 27 6.65 13.27 -15.98
CA PRO A 27 6.93 14.66 -15.58
C PRO A 27 7.40 14.85 -14.13
N ALA A 28 7.51 13.79 -13.33
CA ALA A 28 8.04 13.88 -11.97
C ALA A 28 9.57 14.04 -11.95
N SER A 29 10.08 14.71 -10.92
CA SER A 29 11.51 14.90 -10.66
C SER A 29 11.78 15.06 -9.15
N PRO A 30 13.04 15.09 -8.68
CA PRO A 30 13.32 15.29 -7.25
C PRO A 30 12.76 16.62 -6.71
N ASP A 31 12.81 17.68 -7.51
CA ASP A 31 12.29 19.00 -7.16
C ASP A 31 10.79 19.16 -7.49
N HIS A 32 10.20 18.19 -8.20
CA HIS A 32 8.78 18.14 -8.55
C HIS A 32 8.23 16.72 -8.32
N PRO A 33 8.13 16.26 -7.05
CA PRO A 33 7.56 14.95 -6.74
C PRO A 33 6.11 14.90 -7.18
N MET A 34 5.68 13.75 -7.70
CA MET A 34 4.30 13.53 -8.12
C MET A 34 3.77 12.23 -7.55
N LEU A 35 2.45 12.19 -7.34
CA LEU A 35 1.77 10.95 -7.01
C LEU A 35 1.63 10.12 -8.29
N GLU A 36 1.95 8.84 -8.19
CA GLU A 36 1.75 7.86 -9.26
C GLU A 36 0.97 6.66 -8.72
N GLU A 37 -0.07 6.22 -9.44
CA GLU A 37 -0.74 4.95 -9.14
C GLU A 37 0.21 3.78 -9.42
N PHE A 38 0.24 2.80 -8.52
CA PHE A 38 1.29 1.80 -8.53
C PHE A 38 0.76 0.36 -8.52
N TYR A 39 1.64 -0.59 -8.85
CA TYR A 39 1.23 -1.96 -9.17
C TYR A 39 1.20 -2.91 -7.97
N PHE A 40 1.88 -2.58 -6.88
CA PHE A 40 2.02 -3.45 -5.71
C PHE A 40 2.13 -2.65 -4.42
N VAL A 41 1.91 -3.34 -3.30
CA VAL A 41 2.21 -2.86 -1.95
C VAL A 41 3.38 -3.65 -1.37
N SER A 42 4.22 -2.97 -0.59
CA SER A 42 5.50 -3.47 -0.10
C SER A 42 5.62 -3.26 1.41
N THR A 43 6.33 -4.18 2.06
CA THR A 43 6.72 -4.05 3.48
C THR A 43 7.95 -3.15 3.67
N ASN A 44 8.67 -2.86 2.58
CA ASN A 44 9.94 -2.13 2.61
C ASN A 44 9.79 -0.68 2.12
N GLU A 45 8.87 -0.44 1.18
CA GLU A 45 8.71 0.85 0.50
C GLU A 45 7.31 1.42 0.71
N ALA A 46 7.21 2.74 0.80
CA ALA A 46 5.93 3.45 0.89
C ALA A 46 5.18 3.33 -0.45
N THR A 47 4.30 2.33 -0.54
CA THR A 47 3.63 1.91 -1.78
C THR A 47 2.12 1.72 -1.61
N ALA A 48 1.61 1.80 -0.38
CA ALA A 48 0.17 1.75 -0.10
C ALA A 48 -0.40 3.17 0.00
N HIS A 49 -1.56 3.40 -0.60
CA HIS A 49 -2.21 4.70 -0.67
C HIS A 49 -3.40 4.79 0.29
N PHE A 50 -3.28 5.61 1.32
CA PHE A 50 -4.30 5.83 2.34
C PHE A 50 -5.26 6.97 1.96
N ARG A 51 -5.88 6.87 0.78
CA ARG A 51 -6.63 7.98 0.17
C ARG A 51 -8.03 8.22 0.76
N HIS A 52 -8.61 7.23 1.42
CA HIS A 52 -9.99 7.26 1.89
C HIS A 52 -10.06 7.51 3.39
N SER A 53 -10.25 8.76 3.81
CA SER A 53 -10.21 9.15 5.23
C SER A 53 -8.92 8.68 5.94
N GLN A 54 -7.78 8.83 5.25
CA GLN A 54 -6.47 8.34 5.70
C GLN A 54 -6.42 6.82 5.93
N ARG A 55 -7.17 6.06 5.13
CA ARG A 55 -7.17 4.61 5.09
C ARG A 55 -7.05 4.10 3.66
N ALA A 56 -6.46 2.92 3.51
CA ALA A 56 -6.37 2.18 2.27
C ALA A 56 -7.48 1.13 2.24
N SER A 57 -8.14 0.97 1.10
CA SER A 57 -9.00 -0.19 0.85
C SER A 57 -8.12 -1.41 0.57
N VAL A 58 -8.32 -2.50 1.31
CA VAL A 58 -7.55 -3.75 1.15
C VAL A 58 -8.51 -4.91 0.94
N ALA A 59 -8.30 -5.64 -0.15
CA ALA A 59 -9.01 -6.88 -0.43
C ALA A 59 -8.19 -8.08 0.08
N PHE A 60 -8.87 -9.02 0.73
CA PHE A 60 -8.26 -10.20 1.32
C PHE A 60 -8.59 -11.46 0.52
N CYS A 61 -7.86 -12.55 0.79
CA CYS A 61 -7.93 -13.80 0.03
C CYS A 61 -9.23 -14.60 0.23
N ASP A 62 -10.05 -14.27 1.23
CA ASP A 62 -11.42 -14.79 1.40
C ASP A 62 -12.48 -13.93 0.68
N GLY A 63 -12.07 -12.86 0.01
CA GLY A 63 -12.91 -11.98 -0.80
C GLY A 63 -13.49 -10.77 -0.08
N HIS A 64 -13.27 -10.60 1.23
CA HIS A 64 -13.72 -9.39 1.92
C HIS A 64 -12.81 -8.20 1.64
N VAL A 65 -13.35 -6.99 1.87
CA VAL A 65 -12.61 -5.73 1.78
C VAL A 65 -12.68 -5.04 3.15
N ALA A 66 -11.54 -4.63 3.67
CA ALA A 66 -11.45 -3.91 4.94
C ALA A 66 -10.50 -2.71 4.84
N PRO A 67 -10.73 -1.65 5.62
CA PRO A 67 -9.89 -0.46 5.58
C PRO A 67 -8.69 -0.58 6.53
N GLU A 68 -7.48 -0.44 6.00
CA GLU A 68 -6.22 -0.49 6.77
C GLU A 68 -5.65 0.91 6.99
N ARG A 69 -4.86 1.04 8.08
CA ARG A 69 -4.16 2.29 8.45
C ARG A 69 -2.67 2.17 8.10
N PRO A 70 -1.96 3.30 7.89
CA PRO A 70 -0.52 3.25 7.71
C PRO A 70 0.16 2.75 8.97
N VAL A 71 1.25 2.01 8.79
CA VAL A 71 2.21 1.77 9.88
C VAL A 71 2.72 3.12 10.38
N GLU A 72 2.82 3.28 11.70
CA GLU A 72 3.31 4.53 12.30
C GLU A 72 4.71 4.88 11.77
N GLY A 73 4.91 6.15 11.43
CA GLY A 73 6.18 6.63 10.84
C GLY A 73 6.48 6.10 9.43
N SER A 74 5.57 5.39 8.77
CA SER A 74 5.80 4.84 7.43
C SER A 74 5.40 5.77 6.27
N LEU A 75 4.73 6.89 6.58
CA LEU A 75 4.26 7.83 5.56
C LEU A 75 5.43 8.53 4.87
N ASP A 76 5.32 8.65 3.55
CA ASP A 76 6.22 9.45 2.74
C ASP A 76 5.88 10.94 2.87
N GLY A 77 6.78 11.70 3.48
CA GLY A 77 6.58 13.13 3.75
C GLY A 77 6.78 14.05 2.55
N ARG A 78 7.23 13.55 1.38
CA ARG A 78 7.56 14.40 0.22
C ARG A 78 6.34 15.11 -0.38
N LEU A 79 5.14 14.54 -0.22
CA LEU A 79 3.86 15.14 -0.64
C LEU A 79 2.92 15.27 0.55
N SER A 80 2.85 16.45 1.17
CA SER A 80 2.14 16.69 2.44
C SER A 80 0.63 16.40 2.45
N ARG A 81 0.01 16.26 1.27
CA ARG A 81 -1.44 15.96 1.11
C ARG A 81 -1.71 14.58 0.53
N GLN A 82 -0.67 13.81 0.24
CA GLN A 82 -0.79 12.45 -0.27
C GLN A 82 -0.31 11.47 0.79
N PHE A 83 -1.18 10.57 1.22
CA PHE A 83 -0.88 9.64 2.29
C PHE A 83 -0.39 8.33 1.68
N VAL A 84 0.85 8.31 1.25
CA VAL A 84 1.52 7.10 0.76
C VAL A 84 2.40 6.55 1.87
N GLY A 85 2.30 5.27 2.17
CA GLY A 85 3.04 4.65 3.27
C GLY A 85 3.08 3.14 3.17
N ARG A 86 3.25 2.47 4.31
CA ARG A 86 3.29 1.00 4.37
C ARG A 86 2.09 0.43 5.07
N LEU A 87 1.59 -0.70 4.55
CA LEU A 87 0.68 -1.58 5.28
C LEU A 87 1.44 -2.37 6.34
N ARG A 88 0.72 -2.88 7.33
CA ARG A 88 1.29 -3.75 8.37
C ARG A 88 1.84 -5.04 7.72
N PRO A 89 3.06 -5.49 8.05
CA PRO A 89 3.68 -6.64 7.37
C PRO A 89 2.86 -7.93 7.46
N GLU A 90 2.06 -8.09 8.51
CA GLU A 90 1.33 -9.32 8.83
C GLU A 90 0.26 -9.66 7.79
N ILE A 91 -0.21 -8.69 6.99
CA ILE A 91 -1.17 -8.97 5.90
C ILE A 91 -0.53 -9.21 4.55
N LEU A 92 0.77 -8.90 4.42
CA LEU A 92 1.54 -9.09 3.18
C LEU A 92 2.44 -10.32 3.25
N ALA A 93 2.83 -10.72 4.45
CA ALA A 93 3.54 -11.97 4.70
C ALA A 93 2.52 -13.11 4.76
N VAL A 94 2.65 -14.08 3.85
CA VAL A 94 1.90 -15.34 3.98
C VAL A 94 2.73 -16.29 4.84
N PRO A 95 2.18 -16.83 5.95
CA PRO A 95 2.82 -17.89 6.72
C PRO A 95 3.15 -19.14 5.90
#